data_AF-A0A246WLE4-F1
#
_entry.id   AF-A0A246WLE4-F1
#
_cell.length_a   1.000
_cell.length_b   1.000
_cell.length_c   1.000
_cell.angle_alpha   90.00
_cell.angle_beta   90.00
_cell.angle_gamma   90.00
#
_symmetry.space_group_name_H-M   'P 1'
#
loop_
_entity.id
_entity.type
_entity.pdbx_description
1 polymer ?
#
loop_
_entity_poly.entity_id
_entity_poly.type
_entity_poly.pdbx_seq_one_letter_code
_entity_poly.pdbx_strand_id
1 'polypeptide(L)'
;MTNDHLISTLNDLIQISKDGEKGFRTCADDAQERYAHYREMFTTRATECAQTVLDLQDLVHRLGGEPANHSTFGGTLHRQWVNLKAVVTGHDDESILNECERGEDAAVHAYRKALSQDLPNDVRLIIERQYQGALANHDKVRALRNQVRARKAA
;
A
#
# COMPACT_ATOMS: atom_id res chain seq x y z
N MET A 1 -22.19 2.68 12.71
CA MET A 1 -21.40 1.44 12.47
C MET A 1 -21.15 0.71 13.81
N THR A 2 -20.97 -0.63 13.85
CA THR A 2 -20.56 -1.38 15.07
C THR A 2 -19.04 -1.48 15.21
N ASN A 3 -18.53 -1.72 16.43
CA ASN A 3 -17.08 -1.93 16.64
C ASN A 3 -16.54 -3.09 15.80
N ASP A 4 -17.27 -4.21 15.69
CA ASP A 4 -16.82 -5.36 14.89
C ASP A 4 -16.64 -5.01 13.41
N HIS A 5 -17.57 -4.22 12.85
CA HIS A 5 -17.48 -3.77 11.46
C HIS A 5 -16.32 -2.80 11.25
N LEU A 6 -16.08 -1.93 12.24
CA LEU A 6 -14.95 -1.01 12.22
C LEU A 6 -13.62 -1.75 12.31
N ILE A 7 -13.50 -2.69 13.23
CA ILE A 7 -12.33 -3.55 13.41
C ILE A 7 -12.06 -4.33 12.12
N SER A 8 -13.09 -4.89 11.48
CA SER A 8 -12.95 -5.55 10.18
C SER A 8 -12.40 -4.61 9.11
N THR A 9 -12.92 -3.38 9.03
CA THR A 9 -12.45 -2.38 8.06
C THR A 9 -11.01 -1.96 8.30
N LEU A 10 -10.62 -1.76 9.57
CA LEU A 10 -9.24 -1.44 9.94
C LEU A 10 -8.29 -2.62 9.64
N ASN A 11 -8.74 -3.85 9.90
CA ASN A 11 -7.97 -5.05 9.59
C ASN A 11 -7.74 -5.24 8.09
N ASP A 12 -8.73 -4.90 7.24
CA ASP A 12 -8.54 -4.88 5.79
C ASP A 12 -7.44 -3.89 5.38
N LEU A 13 -7.44 -2.67 5.96
CA LEU A 13 -6.42 -1.66 5.69
C LEU A 13 -5.02 -2.05 6.23
N ILE A 14 -4.97 -2.73 7.39
CA ILE A 14 -3.73 -3.29 7.94
C ILE A 14 -3.12 -4.30 6.97
N GLN A 15 -3.92 -5.22 6.44
CA GLN A 15 -3.42 -6.24 5.51
C GLN A 15 -2.88 -5.62 4.22
N ILE A 16 -3.61 -4.68 3.63
CA ILE A 16 -3.18 -3.95 2.43
C ILE A 16 -1.86 -3.21 2.68
N SER A 17 -1.73 -2.59 3.85
CA SER A 17 -0.52 -1.85 4.21
C SER A 17 0.68 -2.77 4.47
N LYS A 18 0.47 -3.96 5.06
CA LYS A 18 1.50 -4.99 5.20
C LYS A 18 1.97 -5.53 3.85
N ASP A 19 1.03 -5.79 2.94
CA ASP A 19 1.36 -6.24 1.59
C ASP A 19 2.15 -5.16 0.83
N GLY A 20 1.75 -3.89 0.98
CA GLY A 20 2.46 -2.73 0.46
C GLY A 20 3.89 -2.64 1.01
N GLU A 21 4.07 -2.68 2.34
CA GLU A 21 5.39 -2.64 2.97
C GLU A 21 6.31 -3.72 2.39
N LYS A 22 5.83 -4.96 2.33
CA LYS A 22 6.61 -6.10 1.85
C LYS A 22 6.96 -5.99 0.37
N GLY A 23 6.00 -5.55 -0.44
CA GLY A 23 6.18 -5.30 -1.86
C GLY A 23 7.26 -4.24 -2.11
N PHE A 24 7.13 -3.07 -1.48
CA PHE A 24 8.09 -1.98 -1.64
C PHE A 24 9.47 -2.30 -1.08
N ARG A 25 9.56 -3.03 0.04
CA ARG A 25 10.87 -3.46 0.57
C ARG A 25 11.58 -4.40 -0.40
N THR A 26 10.86 -5.32 -1.02
CA THR A 26 11.44 -6.19 -2.05
C THR A 26 11.88 -5.40 -3.28
N CYS A 27 11.09 -4.43 -3.75
CA CYS A 27 11.52 -3.55 -4.84
C CYS A 27 12.77 -2.73 -4.48
N ALA A 28 12.90 -2.27 -3.24
CA ALA A 28 14.09 -1.54 -2.77
C ALA A 28 15.34 -2.42 -2.68
N ASP A 29 15.18 -3.66 -2.22
CA ASP A 29 16.27 -4.64 -2.08
C ASP A 29 16.81 -5.10 -3.44
N ASP A 30 15.90 -5.30 -4.40
CA ASP A 30 16.23 -5.75 -5.77
C ASP A 30 16.72 -4.62 -6.68
N ALA A 31 16.64 -3.35 -6.26
CA ALA A 31 17.07 -2.17 -7.04
C ALA A 31 18.60 -2.06 -7.24
N GLN A 32 19.37 -3.16 -7.17
CA GLN A 32 20.79 -3.17 -6.82
C GLN A 32 21.72 -2.36 -7.73
N GLU A 33 21.44 -2.17 -9.03
CA GLU A 33 22.27 -1.30 -9.89
C GLU A 33 21.50 -0.61 -11.03
N ARG A 34 20.49 -1.27 -11.62
CA ARG A 34 19.74 -0.75 -12.78
C ARG A 34 18.66 0.29 -12.43
N TYR A 35 18.15 0.25 -11.19
CA TYR A 35 16.99 1.02 -10.75
C TYR A 35 17.24 1.80 -9.45
N ALA A 36 18.51 2.08 -9.17
CA ALA A 36 18.94 2.74 -7.93
C ALA A 36 18.21 4.08 -7.70
N HIS A 37 17.80 4.77 -8.78
CA HIS A 37 17.01 6.00 -8.73
C HIS A 37 15.60 5.84 -8.16
N TYR A 38 15.05 4.62 -8.08
CA TYR A 38 13.76 4.34 -7.44
C TYR A 38 13.89 3.74 -6.03
N ARG A 39 15.09 3.31 -5.63
CA ARG A 39 15.33 2.65 -4.33
C ARG A 39 14.87 3.51 -3.15
N GLU A 40 15.15 4.80 -3.18
CA GLU A 40 14.73 5.74 -2.13
C GLU A 40 13.21 5.82 -2.06
N MET A 41 12.52 5.98 -3.20
CA MET A 41 11.06 6.01 -3.26
C MET A 41 10.44 4.74 -2.66
N PHE A 42 10.95 3.56 -3.04
CA PHE A 42 10.46 2.30 -2.50
C PHE A 42 10.73 2.17 -1.00
N THR A 43 11.90 2.61 -0.54
CA THR A 43 12.27 2.58 0.88
C THR A 43 11.37 3.50 1.71
N THR A 44 11.18 4.75 1.27
CA THR A 44 10.26 5.70 1.90
C THR A 44 8.87 5.12 1.98
N ARG A 45 8.37 4.53 0.89
CA ARG A 45 7.02 3.99 0.86
C ARG A 45 6.86 2.78 1.78
N ALA A 46 7.84 1.88 1.82
CA ALA A 46 7.84 0.76 2.77
C ALA A 46 7.75 1.25 4.22
N THR A 47 8.47 2.32 4.56
CA THR A 47 8.42 2.93 5.90
C THR A 47 7.05 3.56 6.21
N GLU A 48 6.45 4.27 5.26
CA GLU A 48 5.09 4.82 5.42
C GLU A 48 4.03 3.73 5.62
N CYS A 49 4.12 2.64 4.86
CA CYS A 49 3.25 1.47 5.04
C CYS A 49 3.42 0.85 6.43
N ALA A 50 4.66 0.70 6.91
CA ALA A 50 4.93 0.18 8.25
C ALA A 50 4.32 1.08 9.34
N GLN A 51 4.48 2.40 9.23
CA GLN A 51 3.86 3.35 10.17
C GLN A 51 2.33 3.27 10.13
N THR A 52 1.75 3.12 8.94
CA THR A 52 0.30 2.97 8.76
C THR A 52 -0.21 1.72 9.46
N VAL A 53 0.50 0.60 9.34
CA VAL A 53 0.18 -0.64 10.06
C VAL A 53 0.12 -0.38 11.55
N LEU A 54 1.14 0.26 12.13
CA LEU A 54 1.18 0.55 13.57
C LEU A 54 -0.01 1.41 14.02
N ASP A 55 -0.29 2.51 13.32
CA ASP A 55 -1.40 3.41 13.64
C ASP A 55 -2.75 2.68 13.65
N LEU A 56 -2.98 1.82 12.65
CA LEU A 56 -4.23 1.07 12.52
C LEU A 56 -4.34 -0.05 13.55
N GLN A 57 -3.24 -0.74 13.88
CA GLN A 57 -3.22 -1.75 14.94
C GLN A 57 -3.56 -1.12 16.30
N ASP A 58 -3.05 0.07 16.58
CA ASP A 58 -3.38 0.81 17.80
C ASP A 58 -4.87 1.21 17.86
N LEU A 59 -5.49 1.51 16.71
CA LEU A 59 -6.94 1.74 16.66
C LEU A 59 -7.73 0.47 16.94
N VAL A 60 -7.34 -0.66 16.35
CA VAL A 60 -8.00 -1.96 16.58
C VAL A 60 -7.94 -2.35 18.06
N HIS A 61 -6.78 -2.22 18.71
CA HIS A 61 -6.64 -2.48 20.15
C HIS A 61 -7.54 -1.57 20.99
N ARG A 62 -7.61 -0.27 20.68
CA ARG A 62 -8.47 0.70 21.39
C ARG A 62 -9.96 0.37 21.29
N LEU A 63 -10.36 -0.29 20.19
CA LEU A 63 -11.73 -0.75 19.97
C LEU A 63 -12.02 -2.11 20.64
N GLY A 64 -11.05 -2.71 21.31
CA GLY A 64 -11.15 -4.02 21.96
C GLY A 64 -11.00 -5.20 20.99
N GLY A 65 -10.48 -4.96 19.78
CA GLY A 65 -10.25 -5.99 18.77
C GLY A 65 -8.81 -6.49 18.75
N GLU A 66 -8.61 -7.59 18.03
CA GLU A 66 -7.28 -8.13 17.73
C GLU A 66 -6.85 -7.67 16.33
N PRO A 67 -5.70 -6.99 16.20
CA PRO A 67 -5.18 -6.60 14.91
C PRO A 67 -4.76 -7.81 14.10
N ALA A 68 -4.91 -7.70 12.78
CA ALA A 68 -4.50 -8.75 11.87
C ALA A 68 -2.97 -8.89 11.87
N ASN A 69 -2.44 -9.86 12.63
CA ASN A 69 -1.00 -10.09 12.83
C ASN A 69 -0.38 -10.98 11.74
N HIS A 70 -1.15 -11.92 11.20
CA HIS A 70 -0.80 -12.75 10.05
C HIS A 70 -1.99 -12.86 9.10
N SER A 71 -1.76 -13.32 7.87
CA SER A 71 -2.68 -13.48 6.73
C SER A 71 -3.87 -14.44 6.96
N THR A 72 -4.36 -14.54 8.20
CA THR A 72 -5.35 -15.52 8.67
C THR A 72 -6.75 -14.91 8.84
N PHE A 73 -6.94 -13.61 8.60
CA PHE A 73 -8.29 -13.06 8.44
C PHE A 73 -8.79 -13.40 7.02
N GLY A 74 -9.83 -14.22 6.94
CA GLY A 74 -10.42 -14.80 5.73
C GLY A 74 -11.12 -13.81 4.78
N GLY A 75 -10.58 -12.60 4.62
CA GLY A 75 -10.94 -11.66 3.58
C GLY A 75 -9.96 -11.80 2.42
N THR A 76 -10.49 -11.96 1.21
CA THR A 76 -9.80 -11.99 -0.10
C THR A 76 -8.38 -11.42 -0.08
N LEU A 77 -7.41 -12.29 0.21
CA LEU A 77 -5.99 -11.93 0.25
C LEU A 77 -5.59 -11.44 -1.15
N HIS A 78 -5.28 -10.16 -1.28
CA HIS A 78 -4.76 -9.63 -2.53
C HIS A 78 -3.34 -10.18 -2.70
N ARG A 79 -3.17 -11.20 -3.57
CA ARG A 79 -1.87 -11.77 -3.95
C ARG A 79 -0.97 -10.78 -4.71
N GLN A 80 -1.23 -9.48 -4.60
CA GLN A 80 -0.54 -8.41 -5.33
C GLN A 80 0.95 -8.39 -5.01
N TRP A 81 1.35 -8.68 -3.77
CA TRP A 81 2.75 -8.77 -3.39
C TRP A 81 3.53 -9.86 -4.17
N VAL A 82 2.90 -11.03 -4.42
CA VAL A 82 3.54 -12.12 -5.16
C VAL A 82 3.71 -11.75 -6.63
N ASN A 83 2.75 -11.02 -7.20
CA ASN A 83 2.86 -10.46 -8.55
C ASN A 83 3.97 -9.40 -8.63
N LEU A 84 4.11 -8.53 -7.61
CA LEU A 84 5.25 -7.60 -7.51
C LEU A 84 6.59 -8.35 -7.59
N LYS A 85 6.73 -9.44 -6.83
CA LYS A 85 7.93 -10.29 -6.87
C LYS A 85 8.22 -10.88 -8.26
N ALA A 86 7.19 -11.33 -8.97
CA ALA A 86 7.34 -11.91 -10.30
C ALA A 86 7.72 -10.86 -11.37
N VAL A 87 7.33 -9.60 -11.19
CA VAL A 87 7.68 -8.50 -12.09
C VAL A 87 9.12 -8.02 -11.87
N VAL A 88 9.56 -7.94 -10.61
CA VAL A 88 10.90 -7.44 -10.25
C VAL A 88 12.03 -8.34 -10.75
N THR A 89 11.81 -9.66 -10.86
CA THR A 89 12.86 -10.62 -11.27
C THR A 89 13.16 -10.65 -12.78
N GLY A 90 12.46 -9.88 -13.62
CA GLY A 90 12.60 -10.05 -15.08
C GLY A 90 12.35 -8.84 -16.00
N HIS A 91 12.03 -7.64 -15.52
CA HIS A 91 11.52 -6.59 -16.42
C HIS A 91 12.14 -5.19 -16.26
N ASP A 92 11.97 -4.40 -17.33
CA ASP A 92 12.39 -3.00 -17.47
C ASP A 92 11.66 -2.04 -16.50
N ASP A 93 12.17 -0.81 -16.36
CA ASP A 93 11.65 0.27 -15.50
C ASP A 93 10.12 0.41 -15.55
N GLU A 94 9.54 0.31 -16.74
CA GLU A 94 8.11 0.53 -16.97
C GLU A 94 7.27 -0.57 -16.35
N SER A 95 7.69 -1.82 -16.45
CA SER A 95 6.96 -2.95 -15.88
C SER A 95 6.90 -2.88 -14.36
N ILE A 96 8.02 -2.50 -13.73
CA ILE A 96 8.08 -2.30 -12.27
C ILE A 96 7.12 -1.18 -11.87
N LEU A 97 7.19 -0.03 -12.54
CA LEU A 97 6.33 1.11 -12.23
C LEU A 97 4.84 0.83 -12.51
N ASN A 98 4.51 0.03 -13.54
CA ASN A 98 3.14 -0.41 -13.78
C ASN A 98 2.59 -1.26 -12.61
N GLU A 99 3.41 -2.18 -12.11
CA GLU A 99 2.98 -3.06 -11.02
C GLU A 99 2.89 -2.29 -9.68
N CYS A 100 3.78 -1.33 -9.45
CA CYS A 100 3.67 -0.39 -8.34
C CYS A 100 2.39 0.47 -8.43
N GLU A 101 2.07 1.02 -9.60
CA GLU A 101 0.83 1.81 -9.79
C GLU A 101 -0.41 0.94 -9.53
N ARG A 102 -0.42 -0.31 -10.00
CA ARG A 102 -1.51 -1.27 -9.76
C ARG A 102 -1.69 -1.60 -8.28
N GLY A 103 -0.59 -1.72 -7.53
CA GLY A 103 -0.61 -1.93 -6.08
C GLY A 103 -1.18 -0.71 -5.34
N GLU A 104 -0.72 0.49 -5.69
CA GLU A 104 -1.23 1.73 -5.09
C GLU A 104 -2.68 2.04 -5.46
N ASP A 105 -3.12 1.74 -6.68
CA ASP A 105 -4.52 1.85 -7.10
C ASP A 105 -5.45 1.01 -6.19
N ALA A 106 -5.02 -0.21 -5.84
CA ALA A 106 -5.76 -1.07 -4.93
C ALA A 106 -5.80 -0.51 -3.50
N ALA A 107 -4.69 0.06 -3.02
CA ALA A 107 -4.65 0.74 -1.73
C ALA A 107 -5.60 1.96 -1.71
N VAL A 108 -5.52 2.83 -2.72
CA VAL A 108 -6.40 4.00 -2.90
C VAL A 108 -7.87 3.58 -2.93
N HIS A 109 -8.21 2.49 -3.62
CA HIS A 109 -9.57 1.95 -3.65
C HIS A 109 -10.05 1.50 -2.27
N ALA A 110 -9.22 0.78 -1.52
CA ALA A 110 -9.57 0.30 -0.19
C ALA A 110 -9.76 1.43 0.82
N TYR A 111 -8.88 2.44 0.81
CA TYR A 111 -9.06 3.64 1.62
C TYR A 111 -10.35 4.39 1.26
N ARG A 112 -10.65 4.55 -0.03
CA ARG A 112 -11.90 5.18 -0.47
C ARG A 112 -13.12 4.40 0.02
N LYS A 113 -13.08 3.06 -0.06
CA LYS A 113 -14.13 2.19 0.46
C LYS A 113 -14.29 2.37 1.98
N ALA A 114 -13.20 2.42 2.75
CA ALA A 114 -13.25 2.65 4.18
C ALA A 114 -13.85 4.04 4.52
N LEU A 115 -13.41 5.10 3.84
CA LEU A 115 -13.90 6.48 4.06
C LEU A 115 -15.37 6.70 3.68
N SER A 116 -15.93 5.84 2.82
CA SER A 116 -17.36 5.83 2.48
C SER A 116 -18.25 5.30 3.61
N GLN A 117 -17.67 4.67 4.63
CA GLN A 117 -18.40 4.18 5.78
C GLN A 117 -18.64 5.28 6.82
N ASP A 118 -19.58 5.02 7.73
CA ASP A 118 -19.89 5.85 8.88
C ASP A 118 -18.85 5.64 10.01
N LEU A 119 -17.67 6.26 9.84
CA LEU A 119 -16.54 6.17 10.76
C LEU A 119 -16.61 7.21 11.90
N PRO A 120 -16.19 6.86 13.13
CA PRO A 120 -15.88 7.84 14.17
C PRO A 120 -14.87 8.89 13.68
N ASN A 121 -15.02 10.15 14.13
CA ASN A 121 -14.23 11.27 13.61
C ASN A 121 -12.72 11.09 13.81
N ASP A 122 -12.30 10.57 14.95
CA ASP A 122 -10.90 10.29 15.28
C ASP A 122 -10.30 9.22 14.35
N VAL A 123 -11.06 8.17 14.05
CA VAL A 123 -10.65 7.13 13.09
C VAL A 123 -10.62 7.68 11.67
N ARG A 124 -11.65 8.42 11.26
CA ARG A 124 -11.75 9.04 9.93
C ARG A 124 -10.52 9.90 9.64
N LEU A 125 -10.10 10.76 10.58
CA LEU A 125 -8.93 11.63 10.39
C LEU A 125 -7.64 10.84 10.11
N ILE A 126 -7.44 9.70 10.77
CA ILE A 126 -6.27 8.84 10.54
C ILE A 126 -6.34 8.20 9.15
N ILE A 127 -7.50 7.66 8.78
CA ILE A 127 -7.71 7.04 7.47
C ILE A 127 -7.59 8.07 6.34
N GLU A 128 -8.08 9.30 6.52
CA GLU A 128 -7.95 10.39 5.54
C GLU A 128 -6.47 10.78 5.34
N ARG A 129 -5.70 10.92 6.42
CA ARG A 129 -4.26 11.19 6.33
C ARG A 129 -3.53 10.11 5.53
N GLN A 130 -3.80 8.84 5.84
CA GLN A 130 -3.18 7.70 5.16
C GLN A 130 -3.62 7.60 3.70
N TYR A 131 -4.90 7.89 3.42
CA TYR A 131 -5.44 7.96 2.07
C TYR A 131 -4.71 9.01 1.21
N GLN A 132 -4.48 10.22 1.75
CA GLN A 132 -3.74 11.26 1.04
C GLN A 132 -2.30 10.83 0.75
N GLY A 133 -1.64 10.13 1.69
CA GLY A 133 -0.32 9.55 1.47
C GLY A 133 -0.30 8.51 0.33
N ALA A 134 -1.26 7.59 0.32
CA ALA A 134 -1.42 6.60 -0.74
C ALA A 134 -1.67 7.26 -2.12
N LEU A 135 -2.54 8.28 -2.16
CA LEU A 135 -2.84 9.02 -3.39
C LEU A 135 -1.60 9.77 -3.93
N ALA A 136 -0.86 10.45 -3.05
CA ALA A 136 0.37 11.14 -3.43
C ALA A 136 1.42 10.17 -3.99
N ASN A 137 1.56 8.98 -3.39
CA ASN A 137 2.49 7.98 -3.90
C ASN A 137 2.02 7.39 -5.24
N HIS A 138 0.73 7.06 -5.37
CA HIS A 138 0.14 6.64 -6.64
C HIS A 138 0.47 7.62 -7.78
N ASP A 139 0.24 8.92 -7.54
CA ASP A 139 0.46 9.95 -8.56
C ASP A 139 1.94 10.11 -8.91
N LYS A 140 2.84 9.98 -7.92
CA LYS A 140 4.29 9.95 -8.13
C LYS A 140 4.71 8.77 -9.01
N VAL A 141 4.24 7.55 -8.70
CA VAL A 141 4.56 6.34 -9.48
C VAL A 141 4.03 6.47 -10.91
N ARG A 142 2.79 6.93 -11.08
CA ARG A 142 2.19 7.19 -12.40
C ARG A 142 3.00 8.19 -13.21
N ALA A 143 3.44 9.28 -12.60
CA ALA A 143 4.26 10.28 -13.28
C ALA A 143 5.60 9.70 -13.76
N LEU A 144 6.28 8.93 -12.92
CA LEU A 144 7.53 8.24 -13.29
C LEU A 144 7.31 7.24 -14.43
N ARG A 145 6.24 6.45 -14.37
CA ARG A 145 5.89 5.50 -15.45
C ARG A 145 5.71 6.23 -16.78
N ASN A 146 4.98 7.33 -16.76
CA ASN A 146 4.72 8.12 -17.96
C ASN A 146 6.00 8.72 -18.54
N GLN A 147 6.95 9.13 -17.70
CA GLN A 147 8.28 9.60 -18.14
C GLN A 147 9.09 8.48 -18.81
N VAL A 148 9.08 7.27 -18.25
CA VAL A 148 9.76 6.11 -18.84
C VAL A 148 9.17 5.77 -20.21
N ARG A 149 7.84 5.75 -20.33
CA ARG A 149 7.14 5.55 -21.62
C ARG A 149 7.52 6.59 -22.66
N ALA A 150 7.55 7.87 -22.27
CA ALA A 150 7.91 8.96 -23.17
C ALA A 150 9.36 8.82 -23.67
N ARG A 151 10.30 8.42 -22.81
CA ARG A 151 11.71 8.18 -23.19
C ARG A 151 11.87 7.00 -24.15
N LYS A 152 11.08 5.93 -24.01
CA LYS A 152 11.10 4.79 -24.94
C LYS A 152 10.53 5.10 -26.32
N ALA A 153 9.65 6.11 -26.41
CA ALA A 153 8.98 6.50 -27.64
C ALA A 153 9.74 7.57 -28.45
N ALA A 154 10.79 8.15 -27.88
CA ALA A 154 11.66 9.16 -28.48
C ALA A 154 12.90 8.51 -29.12
#